data_AF-A0A1D9GSL1-F1
#
_entry.id   AF-A0A1D9GSL1-F1
#
_cell.length_a   1.000
_cell.length_b   1.000
_cell.length_c   1.000
_cell.angle_alpha   90.00
_cell.angle_beta   90.00
_cell.angle_gamma   90.00
#
_symmetry.space_group_name_H-M   'P 1'
#
loop_
_entity.id
_entity.type
_entity.pdbx_description
1 polymer ?
#
loop_
_entity_poly.entity_id
_entity_poly.type
_entity_poly.pdbx_seq_one_letter_code
_entity_poly.pdbx_strand_id
1 'polypeptide(L)'
;MSRFSIKSNALQDRMRMAIWLLAGLAFYVAVFLIDGARFPTVQVTCQKLGHVTTFAWVGYWISRQAIGRVVHCSGTEDRLARAIVIGCVIIAGLTGL
;
A
#
# COMPACT_ATOMS: atom_id res chain seq x y z
N MET A 1 -15.92 -6.69 24.77
CA MET A 1 -14.69 -5.92 25.08
C MET A 1 -14.74 -4.58 24.38
N SER A 2 -14.45 -3.50 25.11
CA SER A 2 -14.81 -2.11 24.79
C SER A 2 -14.21 -1.61 23.48
N ARG A 3 -15.08 -1.19 22.55
CA ARG A 3 -14.72 -0.46 21.33
C ARG A 3 -14.17 0.92 21.70
N PHE A 4 -12.86 0.99 21.97
CA PHE A 4 -12.18 2.28 22.09
C PHE A 4 -12.25 2.98 20.73
N SER A 5 -13.13 3.98 20.64
CA SER A 5 -13.21 4.90 19.52
C SER A 5 -11.97 5.80 19.54
N ILE A 6 -10.91 5.34 18.87
CA ILE A 6 -9.75 6.18 18.57
C ILE A 6 -10.27 7.24 17.60
N LYS A 7 -10.41 8.48 18.06
CA LYS A 7 -10.70 9.65 17.22
C LYS A 7 -9.55 9.86 16.25
N SER A 8 -9.55 9.09 15.17
CA SER A 8 -8.82 9.46 13.97
C SER A 8 -9.65 10.50 13.25
N ASN A 9 -9.07 11.67 12.99
CA ASN A 9 -9.67 12.59 12.03
C ASN A 9 -9.75 11.83 10.71
N ALA A 10 -10.97 11.45 10.29
CA ALA A 10 -11.20 10.66 9.08
C ALA A 10 -10.53 11.32 7.86
N LEU A 11 -10.43 12.65 7.88
CA LEU A 11 -9.70 13.45 6.90
C LEU A 11 -8.20 13.13 6.85
N GLN A 12 -7.51 13.04 8.00
CA GLN A 12 -6.08 12.77 8.07
C GLN A 12 -5.73 11.37 7.54
N ASP A 13 -6.57 10.36 7.82
CA ASP A 13 -6.36 9.03 7.26
C ASP A 13 -6.58 8.98 5.75
N ARG A 14 -7.61 9.69 5.25
CA ARG A 14 -7.88 9.80 3.81
C ARG A 14 -6.75 10.53 3.09
N MET A 15 -6.21 11.60 3.68
CA MET A 15 -5.03 12.28 3.16
C MET A 15 -3.81 11.36 3.12
N ARG A 16 -3.55 10.62 4.21
CA ARG A 16 -2.43 9.66 4.23
C ARG A 16 -2.58 8.60 3.13
N MET A 17 -3.79 8.06 2.96
CA MET A 17 -4.11 7.14 1.86
C MET A 17 -3.81 7.77 0.49
N ALA A 18 -4.24 9.00 0.26
CA ALA A 18 -4.00 9.69 -1.00
C ALA A 18 -2.50 9.91 -1.27
N ILE A 19 -1.73 10.33 -0.25
CA ILE A 19 -0.28 10.54 -0.36
C ILE A 19 0.44 9.24 -0.75
N TRP A 20 0.07 8.11 -0.15
CA TRP A 20 0.66 6.81 -0.48
C TRP A 20 0.35 6.37 -1.91
N LEU A 21 -0.86 6.64 -2.40
CA LEU A 21 -1.23 6.37 -3.79
C LEU A 21 -0.43 7.27 -4.75
N LEU A 22 -0.32 8.57 -4.43
CA LEU A 22 0.45 9.53 -5.22
C LEU A 22 1.94 9.17 -5.25
N ALA A 23 2.49 8.63 -4.17
CA ALA A 23 3.87 8.13 -4.16
C ALA A 23 4.07 6.95 -5.13
N GLY A 24 3.13 5.99 -5.16
CA GLY A 24 3.13 4.91 -6.14
C GLY A 24 3.05 5.43 -7.58
N LEU A 25 2.16 6.39 -7.83
CA LEU A 25 2.04 7.04 -9.13
C LEU A 25 3.32 7.80 -9.52
N ALA A 26 3.96 8.50 -8.59
CA ALA A 26 5.20 9.22 -8.83
C ALA A 26 6.33 8.27 -9.26
N PHE A 27 6.40 7.06 -8.68
CA PHE A 27 7.36 6.05 -9.14
C PHE A 27 7.10 5.60 -10.58
N TYR A 28 5.84 5.40 -10.98
CA TYR A 28 5.52 5.10 -12.37
C TYR A 28 5.85 6.26 -13.31
N VAL A 29 5.56 7.50 -12.92
CA VAL A 29 5.95 8.68 -13.70
C VAL A 29 7.47 8.75 -13.86
N ALA A 30 8.23 8.45 -12.80
CA ALA A 30 9.69 8.40 -12.87
C ALA A 30 10.22 7.39 -13.89
N VAL A 31 9.54 6.24 -14.08
CA VAL A 31 9.91 5.24 -15.10
C VAL A 31 9.88 5.84 -16.52
N PHE A 32 8.95 6.74 -16.81
CA PHE A 32 8.86 7.42 -18.11
C PHE A 32 9.90 8.52 -18.29
N LEU A 33 10.42 9.09 -17.20
CA LEU A 33 11.43 10.15 -17.23
C LEU A 33 12.87 9.61 -17.25
N ILE A 34 13.07 8.34 -16.88
CA ILE A 34 14.37 7.69 -16.89
C ILE A 34 14.64 7.11 -18.28
N ASP A 35 15.80 7.46 -18.84
CA ASP A 35 16.33 6.80 -20.03
C ASP A 35 16.76 5.37 -19.71
N GLY A 36 15.92 4.41 -20.12
CA GLY A 36 16.13 2.98 -19.90
C GLY A 36 17.35 2.40 -20.60
N ALA A 37 17.82 3.01 -21.70
CA ALA A 37 19.00 2.55 -22.40
C ALA A 37 20.29 2.88 -21.62
N ARG A 38 20.28 4.01 -20.90
CA ARG A 38 21.42 4.47 -20.11
C ARG A 38 21.40 3.96 -18.67
N PHE A 39 20.21 3.85 -18.06
CA PHE A 39 20.05 3.47 -16.65
C PHE A 39 18.97 2.39 -16.45
N PRO A 40 19.15 1.17 -17.01
CA PRO A 40 18.13 0.12 -16.97
C PRO A 40 17.80 -0.31 -15.54
N THR A 41 18.80 -0.42 -14.66
CA THR A 41 18.60 -0.83 -13.27
C THR A 41 17.75 0.18 -12.49
N VAL A 42 17.97 1.48 -12.72
CA VAL A 42 17.21 2.53 -12.02
C VAL A 42 15.76 2.52 -12.50
N GLN A 43 15.54 2.38 -13.80
CA GLN A 43 14.20 2.30 -14.38
C GLN A 43 13.41 1.11 -13.83
N VAL A 44 14.00 -0.09 -13.83
CA VAL A 44 13.36 -1.30 -13.28
C VAL A 44 13.10 -1.18 -11.78
N THR A 45 14.02 -0.55 -11.04
CA THR A 45 13.84 -0.32 -9.59
C THR A 45 12.65 0.60 -9.34
N CYS A 46 12.54 1.73 -10.05
CA CYS A 46 11.38 2.61 -9.96
C CYS A 46 10.08 1.89 -10.31
N GLN A 47 10.09 1.05 -11.36
CA GLN A 47 8.93 0.26 -11.73
C GLN A 47 8.49 -0.70 -10.61
N LYS A 48 9.43 -1.46 -10.03
CA LYS A 48 9.16 -2.38 -8.92
C LYS A 48 8.65 -1.65 -7.68
N LEU A 49 9.23 -0.49 -7.35
CA LEU A 49 8.77 0.35 -6.24
C LEU A 49 7.36 0.88 -6.49
N GLY A 50 7.04 1.29 -7.72
CA GLY A 50 5.69 1.69 -8.13
C GLY A 50 4.67 0.56 -7.93
N HIS A 51 5.00 -0.66 -8.39
CA HIS A 51 4.16 -1.84 -8.20
C HIS A 51 3.94 -2.16 -6.72
N VAL A 52 5.02 -2.33 -5.94
CA VAL A 52 4.92 -2.70 -4.52
C VAL A 52 4.14 -1.65 -3.73
N THR A 53 4.41 -0.36 -3.96
CA THR A 53 3.72 0.73 -3.24
C THR A 53 2.23 0.77 -3.58
N THR A 54 1.88 0.59 -4.86
CA THR A 54 0.48 0.60 -5.31
C THR A 54 -0.29 -0.63 -4.81
N PHE A 55 0.31 -1.82 -4.88
CA PHE A 55 -0.33 -3.04 -4.36
C PHE A 55 -0.46 -3.03 -2.85
N ALA A 56 0.55 -2.52 -2.12
CA ALA A 56 0.44 -2.31 -0.68
C ALA A 56 -0.69 -1.33 -0.33
N TRP A 57 -0.88 -0.28 -1.13
CA TRP A 57 -2.01 0.64 -0.97
C TRP A 57 -3.36 -0.05 -1.18
N VAL A 58 -3.51 -0.83 -2.25
CA VAL A 58 -4.74 -1.60 -2.53
C VAL A 58 -5.02 -2.59 -1.40
N GLY A 59 -4.01 -3.36 -0.97
CA GLY A 59 -4.14 -4.30 0.14
C GLY A 59 -4.52 -3.62 1.45
N TYR A 60 -3.96 -2.45 1.73
CA TYR A 60 -4.34 -1.66 2.89
C TYR A 60 -5.80 -1.17 2.79
N TRP A 61 -6.24 -0.73 1.61
CA TRP A 61 -7.64 -0.33 1.38
C TRP A 61 -8.60 -1.50 1.60
N ILE A 62 -8.32 -2.68 1.04
CA ILE A 62 -9.12 -3.90 1.23
C ILE A 62 -9.17 -4.28 2.72
N SER A 63 -8.00 -4.33 3.38
CA SER A 63 -7.92 -4.62 4.82
C SER A 63 -8.76 -3.65 5.66
N ARG A 64 -8.81 -2.37 5.28
CA ARG A 64 -9.63 -1.36 5.96
C ARG A 64 -11.12 -1.58 5.78
N GLN A 65 -11.57 -2.06 4.62
CA GLN A 65 -12.98 -2.37 4.39
C GLN A 65 -13.41 -3.68 5.06
N ALA A 66 -12.54 -4.70 5.04
CA ALA A 66 -12.86 -6.02 5.56
C ALA A 66 -12.72 -6.14 7.09
N ILE A 67 -11.62 -5.63 7.65
CA ILE A 67 -11.25 -5.82 9.07
C ILE A 67 -11.41 -4.51 9.86
N GLY A 68 -11.33 -3.36 9.19
CA GLY A 68 -11.39 -2.05 9.84
C GLY A 68 -10.02 -1.51 10.24
N ARG A 69 -10.00 -0.60 11.23
CA ARG A 69 -8.77 0.10 11.64
C ARG A 69 -7.95 -0.73 12.62
N VAL A 70 -6.95 -1.45 12.10
CA VAL A 70 -5.87 -2.04 12.91
C VAL A 70 -4.79 -0.99 13.22
N VAL A 71 -4.41 -0.88 14.49
CA VAL A 71 -3.38 0.00 15.06
C VAL A 71 -2.32 -0.80 15.84
N HIS A 72 -1.27 -0.13 16.31
CA HIS A 72 -0.16 -0.73 17.05
C HIS A 72 -0.54 -1.34 18.42
N CYS A 73 -1.77 -1.15 18.89
CA CYS A 73 -2.33 -1.77 20.09
C CYS A 73 -3.44 -2.80 19.78
N SER A 74 -3.78 -3.02 18.50
CA SER A 74 -4.73 -4.08 18.11
C SER A 74 -4.18 -5.48 18.41
N GLY A 75 -5.06 -6.46 18.53
CA GLY A 75 -4.68 -7.85 18.74
C GLY A 75 -3.74 -8.38 17.66
N THR A 76 -2.90 -9.35 18.02
CA THR A 76 -1.95 -9.97 17.09
C THR A 76 -2.65 -10.58 15.88
N GLU A 77 -3.84 -11.17 16.08
CA GLU A 77 -4.67 -11.76 15.04
C GLU A 77 -5.06 -10.74 13.96
N ASP A 78 -5.54 -9.55 14.35
CA ASP A 78 -5.91 -8.48 13.42
C ASP A 78 -4.72 -7.99 12.59
N ARG A 79 -3.53 -7.93 13.20
CA ARG A 79 -2.30 -7.52 12.51
C ARG A 79 -1.86 -8.58 11.51
N LEU A 80 -1.95 -9.84 11.89
CA LEU A 80 -1.61 -10.97 11.02
C LEU A 80 -2.59 -11.04 9.85
N ALA A 81 -3.89 -10.92 10.10
CA ALA A 81 -4.90 -10.88 9.05
C ALA A 81 -4.66 -9.75 8.04
N ARG A 82 -4.31 -8.54 8.51
CA ARG A 82 -3.91 -7.44 7.61
C ARG A 82 -2.65 -7.78 6.81
N ALA A 83 -1.63 -8.35 7.44
CA ALA A 83 -0.39 -8.72 6.75
C ALA A 83 -0.65 -9.75 5.64
N ILE A 84 -1.51 -10.74 5.92
CA ILE A 84 -1.94 -11.75 4.94
C ILE A 84 -2.67 -11.08 3.76
N VAL A 85 -3.67 -10.22 4.03
CA VAL A 85 -4.41 -9.53 2.98
C VAL A 85 -3.49 -8.70 2.08
N ILE A 86 -2.56 -7.93 2.67
CA ILE A 86 -1.60 -7.13 1.91
C ILE A 86 -0.66 -8.04 1.09
N GLY A 87 -0.15 -9.11 1.70
CA GLY A 87 0.71 -10.08 1.03
C GLY A 87 0.03 -10.74 -0.18
N CYS A 88 -1.22 -11.18 -0.02
CA CYS A 88 -2.01 -11.77 -1.12
C CYS A 88 -2.21 -10.80 -2.28
N VAL A 89 -2.49 -9.52 -2.00
CA VAL A 89 -2.70 -8.51 -3.04
C VAL A 89 -1.40 -8.22 -3.80
N ILE A 90 -0.26 -8.16 -3.10
CA ILE A 90 1.04 -7.99 -3.75
C ILE A 90 1.35 -9.19 -4.65
N ILE A 91 1.14 -10.41 -4.17
CA ILE A 91 1.38 -11.63 -4.97
C ILE A 91 0.47 -11.65 -6.19
N ALA A 92 -0.83 -11.44 -6.01
CA ALA A 92 -1.81 -11.43 -7.10
C ALA A 92 -1.44 -10.39 -8.18
N GLY A 93 -1.11 -9.17 -7.75
CA GLY A 93 -0.70 -8.09 -8.65
C GLY A 93 0.61 -8.38 -9.39
N LEU A 94 1.55 -9.12 -8.78
CA LEU A 94 2.80 -9.54 -9.44
C LEU A 94 2.59 -10.73 -10.40
N THR A 95 1.62 -11.59 -10.15
CA THR A 95 1.30 -12.75 -11.00
C THR A 95 0.27 -12.45 -12.09
N GLY A 96 -0.35 -11.27 -12.09
CA GLY A 96 -1.40 -10.88 -13.05
C GLY A 96 -2.75 -11.56 -12.81
N LEU A 97 -3.03 -11.95 -11.57
CA LEU A 97 -4.29 -12.54 -11.11
C LEU A 97 -5.33 -11.47 -10.74
#